data_AF-A0AB39QB88-F1
#
_entry.id   AF-A0AB39QB88-F1
#
_cell.length_a   1.000
_cell.length_b   1.000
_cell.length_c   1.000
_cell.angle_alpha   90.00
_cell.angle_beta   90.00
_cell.angle_gamma   90.00
#
_symmetry.space_group_name_H-M   'P 1'
#
loop_
_entity.id
_entity.type
_entity.pdbx_description
1 polymer ?
#
loop_
_entity_poly.entity_id
_entity_poly.type
_entity_poly.pdbx_seq_one_letter_code
_entity_poly.pdbx_strand_id
1 'polypeptide(L)'
;MKVEIQPDVRDTAARLGADVPYALKALAGQLADGPDMGRPSGLAGIMTVTVDGDMFDDCRDLSVGYIREPDRIEIRFLKAVPSTEPSADVPDPEQEEGQDEDQAGDLASAAVTVREVADAWGRITGWLKHNAPASYAALRAGADPAAIAALEEGLGIRIPLELHVLWMLTSGDEGGDGWGCLPGNRALMTLDAVAALYRLQMDSQADEDLSNSDRPEEERITVWKASRIPVVALGPGDDTSGLYLDAESGYLGRWSRYNEDPAEGLDTLVTYLEEAADMLEAPALATGDKPGLIDGALVWLSSTTPALEGRWRPWTG
;
A
#
# COMPACT_ATOMS: atom_id res chain seq x y z
N MET A 1 20.52 -11.61 26.38
CA MET A 1 20.38 -11.02 25.03
C MET A 1 19.31 -9.94 25.09
N LYS A 2 19.41 -8.80 24.39
CA LYS A 2 18.36 -7.76 24.43
C LYS A 2 17.24 -8.14 23.47
N VAL A 3 15.99 -8.24 23.93
CA VAL A 3 14.83 -8.54 23.07
C VAL A 3 14.00 -7.27 22.88
N GLU A 4 13.86 -6.85 21.64
CA GLU A 4 13.05 -5.69 21.23
C GLU A 4 11.77 -6.19 20.58
N ILE A 5 10.64 -5.66 21.04
CA ILE A 5 9.32 -5.91 20.45
C ILE A 5 8.94 -4.63 19.72
N GLN A 6 8.76 -4.73 18.40
CA GLN A 6 8.36 -3.59 17.59
C GLN A 6 6.96 -3.09 18.01
N PRO A 7 6.69 -1.76 17.95
CA PRO A 7 5.42 -1.19 18.40
C PRO A 7 4.18 -1.76 17.69
N ASP A 8 4.26 -1.97 16.38
CA ASP A 8 3.25 -2.60 15.53
C ASP A 8 2.91 -4.05 15.95
N VAL A 9 3.90 -4.80 16.44
CA VAL A 9 3.70 -6.14 17.00
C VAL A 9 2.94 -6.06 18.33
N ARG A 10 3.19 -5.03 19.15
CA ARG A 10 2.41 -4.81 20.39
C ARG A 10 0.96 -4.45 20.08
N ASP A 11 0.74 -3.62 19.07
CA ASP A 11 -0.60 -3.22 18.64
C ASP A 11 -1.34 -4.41 18.04
N THR A 12 -0.65 -5.25 17.27
CA THR A 12 -1.20 -6.51 16.74
C THR A 12 -1.53 -7.48 17.88
N ALA A 13 -0.67 -7.59 18.89
CA ALA A 13 -0.94 -8.40 20.08
C ALA A 13 -2.21 -7.93 20.80
N ALA A 14 -2.38 -6.62 21.00
CA ALA A 14 -3.58 -6.07 21.64
C ALA A 14 -4.86 -6.36 20.85
N ARG A 15 -4.80 -6.39 19.52
CA ARG A 15 -5.94 -6.75 18.65
C ARG A 15 -6.29 -8.24 18.66
N LEU A 16 -5.30 -9.11 18.87
CA LEU A 16 -5.49 -10.57 18.83
C LEU A 16 -6.09 -11.16 20.11
N GLY A 17 -6.08 -10.42 21.21
CA GLY A 17 -6.72 -10.81 22.47
C GLY A 17 -6.05 -10.18 23.68
N ALA A 18 -6.77 -10.09 24.80
CA ALA A 18 -6.26 -9.47 26.03
C ALA A 18 -5.03 -10.21 26.62
N ASP A 19 -4.92 -11.51 26.37
CA ASP A 19 -3.86 -12.37 26.92
C ASP A 19 -2.62 -12.45 26.02
N VAL A 20 -2.75 -12.04 24.75
CA VAL A 20 -1.68 -12.11 23.74
C VAL A 20 -0.49 -11.18 24.05
N PRO A 21 -0.68 -9.93 24.55
CA PRO A 21 0.44 -9.10 25.00
C PRO A 21 1.25 -9.72 26.14
N TYR A 22 0.59 -10.48 27.03
CA TYR A 22 1.27 -11.18 28.12
C TYR A 22 2.08 -12.36 27.59
N ALA A 23 1.49 -13.19 26.71
CA ALA A 23 2.18 -14.30 26.04
C ALA A 23 3.40 -13.82 25.25
N LEU A 24 3.27 -12.70 24.52
CA LEU A 24 4.36 -12.09 23.77
C LEU A 24 5.51 -11.61 24.68
N LYS A 25 5.17 -11.03 25.84
CA LYS A 25 6.16 -10.59 26.83
C LYS A 25 6.88 -11.78 27.48
N ALA A 26 6.15 -12.85 27.78
CA ALA A 26 6.72 -14.07 28.34
C ALA A 26 7.67 -14.74 27.33
N LEU A 27 7.26 -14.84 26.06
CA LEU A 27 8.11 -15.34 24.97
C LEU A 27 9.39 -14.49 24.80
N ALA A 28 9.28 -13.17 24.86
CA ALA A 28 10.46 -12.30 24.80
C ALA A 28 11.45 -12.58 25.94
N GLY A 29 10.97 -12.92 27.14
CA GLY A 29 11.80 -13.38 28.24
C GLY A 29 12.52 -14.70 27.92
N GLN A 30 11.79 -15.68 27.38
CA GLN A 30 12.37 -16.97 27.00
C GLN A 30 13.41 -16.82 25.89
N LEU A 31 13.17 -15.99 24.87
CA LEU A 31 14.13 -15.71 23.80
C LEU A 31 15.41 -15.03 24.30
N ALA A 32 15.31 -14.24 25.39
CA ALA A 32 16.49 -13.63 26.00
C ALA A 32 17.46 -14.66 26.60
N ASP A 33 16.92 -15.79 27.08
CA ASP A 33 17.63 -16.90 27.73
C ASP A 33 17.95 -18.06 26.76
N GLY A 34 17.13 -18.25 25.72
CA GLY A 34 17.22 -19.31 24.72
C GLY A 34 16.98 -18.78 23.30
N PRO A 35 17.97 -18.12 22.67
CA PRO A 35 17.80 -17.44 21.39
C PRO A 35 17.55 -18.39 20.20
N ASP A 36 17.84 -19.68 20.38
CA ASP A 36 17.78 -20.74 19.36
C ASP A 36 16.50 -21.59 19.45
N MET A 37 15.48 -21.14 20.18
CA MET A 37 14.20 -21.87 20.27
C MET A 37 13.38 -21.87 18.98
N GLY A 38 13.54 -20.85 18.15
CA GLY A 38 12.86 -20.76 16.86
C GLY A 38 13.42 -21.74 15.85
N ARG A 39 12.61 -22.06 14.84
CA ARG A 39 13.06 -22.74 13.63
C ARG A 39 13.29 -21.71 12.53
N PRO A 40 14.25 -21.91 11.61
CA PRO A 40 14.37 -21.07 10.44
C PRO A 40 13.02 -20.96 9.73
N SER A 41 12.55 -19.74 9.54
CA SER A 41 11.39 -19.48 8.69
C SER A 41 11.82 -19.46 7.23
N GLY A 42 10.87 -19.54 6.30
CA GLY A 42 11.14 -19.34 4.87
C GLY A 42 11.60 -17.92 4.50
N LEU A 43 11.68 -17.00 5.47
CA LEU A 43 12.16 -15.64 5.29
C LEU A 43 13.63 -15.53 5.73
N ALA A 44 14.47 -14.95 4.87
CA ALA A 44 15.91 -14.85 5.10
C ALA A 44 16.23 -14.16 6.44
N GLY A 45 16.95 -14.88 7.32
CA GLY A 45 17.38 -14.35 8.62
C GLY A 45 16.30 -14.30 9.70
N ILE A 46 15.07 -14.74 9.43
CA ILE A 46 13.98 -14.78 10.39
C ILE A 46 13.79 -16.20 10.94
N MET A 47 13.69 -16.29 12.26
CA MET A 47 13.31 -17.49 12.99
C MET A 47 11.86 -17.39 13.43
N THR A 48 11.13 -18.50 13.45
CA THR A 48 9.74 -18.57 13.92
C THR A 48 9.63 -19.50 15.11
N VAL A 49 8.89 -19.06 16.12
CA VAL A 49 8.52 -19.86 17.29
C VAL A 49 7.00 -19.86 17.41
N THR A 50 6.43 -21.04 17.69
CA THR A 50 5.00 -21.20 17.93
C THR A 50 4.75 -21.19 19.43
N VAL A 51 3.76 -20.41 19.86
CA VAL A 51 3.24 -20.41 21.21
C VAL A 51 1.92 -21.15 21.16
N ASP A 52 1.95 -22.42 21.55
CA ASP A 52 0.76 -23.26 21.57
C ASP A 52 0.02 -23.08 22.92
N GLY A 53 -1.29 -23.35 22.94
CA GLY A 53 -2.15 -23.23 24.15
C GLY A 53 -1.68 -24.03 25.37
N ASP A 54 -0.79 -25.02 25.20
CA ASP A 54 -0.15 -25.76 26.31
C ASP A 54 0.86 -24.91 27.11
N MET A 55 1.39 -23.82 26.54
CA MET A 55 2.33 -22.92 27.23
C MET A 55 1.64 -21.84 28.05
N PHE A 56 0.39 -21.50 27.74
CA PHE A 56 -0.41 -20.49 28.43
C PHE A 56 -1.89 -20.88 28.32
N ASP A 57 -2.49 -21.34 29.43
CA ASP A 57 -3.93 -21.63 29.51
C ASP A 57 -4.74 -20.43 28.94
N ASP A 58 -5.70 -20.73 28.06
CA ASP A 58 -6.59 -19.77 27.37
C ASP A 58 -5.94 -18.85 26.29
N CYS A 59 -4.67 -19.07 25.91
CA CYS A 59 -4.05 -18.35 24.79
C CYS A 59 -4.26 -19.10 23.46
N ARG A 60 -4.72 -18.40 22.42
CA ARG A 60 -4.77 -18.94 21.05
C ARG A 60 -3.36 -19.30 20.58
N ASP A 61 -3.24 -20.26 19.67
CA ASP A 61 -1.95 -20.60 19.07
C ASP A 61 -1.40 -19.39 18.28
N LEU A 62 -0.17 -18.98 18.57
CA LEU A 62 0.49 -17.83 17.95
C LEU A 62 1.76 -18.26 17.24
N SER A 63 1.98 -17.74 16.03
CA SER A 63 3.25 -17.80 15.34
C SER A 63 3.98 -16.46 15.46
N VAL A 64 5.17 -16.46 16.07
CA VAL A 64 5.98 -15.27 16.30
C VAL A 64 7.27 -15.35 15.49
N GLY A 65 7.50 -14.36 14.64
CA GLY A 65 8.73 -14.22 13.85
C GLY A 65 9.71 -13.25 14.49
N TYR A 66 10.99 -13.63 14.58
CA TYR A 66 12.04 -12.79 15.13
C TYR A 66 13.35 -12.91 14.34
N ILE A 67 14.14 -11.83 14.34
CA ILE A 67 15.50 -11.82 13.81
C ILE A 67 16.48 -11.92 14.97
N ARG A 68 17.53 -12.72 14.79
CA ARG A 68 18.62 -12.86 15.74
C ARG A 68 19.87 -12.16 15.19
N GLU A 69 20.29 -11.11 15.87
CA GLU A 69 21.61 -10.49 15.69
C GLU A 69 22.56 -10.91 16.83
N PRO A 70 23.88 -10.69 16.73
CA PRO A 70 24.85 -11.16 17.74
C PRO A 70 24.58 -10.69 19.18
N ASP A 71 23.95 -9.52 19.36
CA ASP A 71 23.70 -8.88 20.66
C ASP A 71 22.21 -8.60 20.96
N ARG A 72 21.33 -8.72 19.96
CA ARG A 72 19.89 -8.47 20.10
C ARG A 72 19.00 -9.45 19.34
N ILE A 73 17.77 -9.58 19.82
CA ILE A 73 16.66 -10.24 19.14
C ILE A 73 15.60 -9.19 18.88
N GLU A 74 15.02 -9.21 17.69
CA GLU A 74 13.96 -8.30 17.32
C GLU A 74 12.74 -9.11 16.86
N ILE A 75 11.64 -9.00 17.61
CA ILE A 75 10.38 -9.62 17.21
C ILE A 75 9.72 -8.73 16.15
N ARG A 76 9.50 -9.32 14.97
CA ARG A 76 9.09 -8.63 13.73
C ARG A 76 7.63 -8.86 13.36
N PHE A 77 7.06 -10.01 13.70
CA PHE A 77 5.65 -10.26 13.42
C PHE A 77 5.03 -11.23 14.40
N LEU A 78 3.70 -11.15 14.48
CA LEU A 78 2.84 -11.99 15.28
C LEU A 78 1.61 -12.36 14.43
N LYS A 79 1.29 -13.65 14.33
CA LYS A 79 0.11 -14.16 13.62
C LYS A 79 -0.62 -15.18 14.49
N ALA A 80 -1.95 -15.20 14.44
CA ALA A 80 -2.70 -16.32 15.01
C ALA A 80 -2.63 -17.52 14.05
N VAL A 81 -2.43 -18.72 14.59
CA VAL A 81 -2.51 -19.96 13.81
C VAL A 81 -3.98 -20.33 13.67
N PRO A 82 -4.51 -20.57 12.46
CA PRO A 82 -5.89 -21.00 12.29
C PRO A 82 -6.07 -22.37 12.93
N SER A 83 -6.88 -22.44 13.99
CA SER A 83 -7.24 -23.68 14.66
C SER A 83 -7.97 -24.60 13.67
N THR A 84 -7.36 -25.74 13.37
CA THR A 84 -7.99 -26.78 12.54
C THR A 84 -8.78 -27.71 13.47
N GLU A 85 -10.03 -27.37 13.77
CA GLU A 85 -10.98 -28.33 14.31
C GLU A 85 -12.23 -28.45 13.42
N PRO A 86 -12.80 -29.66 13.29
CA PRO A 86 -13.87 -29.94 12.33
C PRO A 86 -15.21 -29.45 12.90
N SER A 87 -15.85 -28.53 12.18
CA SER A 87 -17.20 -28.07 12.46
C SER A 87 -18.19 -29.24 12.37
N ALA A 88 -18.82 -29.57 13.50
CA ALA A 88 -20.03 -30.38 13.54
C ALA A 88 -21.24 -29.43 13.53
N ASP A 89 -22.06 -29.57 12.49
CA ASP A 89 -23.32 -28.87 12.25
C ASP A 89 -24.25 -28.86 13.48
N VAL A 90 -24.63 -27.65 13.92
CA VAL A 90 -25.98 -27.35 14.40
C VAL A 90 -26.30 -25.90 13.96
N PRO A 91 -27.39 -25.63 13.22
CA PRO A 91 -27.83 -24.26 12.95
C PRO A 91 -28.58 -23.72 14.18
N ASP A 92 -28.01 -22.70 14.81
CA ASP A 92 -28.67 -21.86 15.82
C ASP A 92 -29.40 -20.71 15.10
N PRO A 93 -30.67 -20.38 15.44
CA PRO A 93 -31.47 -19.41 14.70
C PRO A 93 -31.17 -17.94 15.05
N GLU A 94 -29.98 -17.62 15.56
CA GLU A 94 -29.58 -16.25 15.96
C GLU A 94 -28.73 -15.52 14.88
N GLN A 95 -28.51 -16.12 13.70
CA GLN A 95 -27.63 -15.58 12.65
C GLN A 95 -28.24 -14.47 11.77
N GLU A 96 -29.51 -14.12 11.93
CA GLU A 96 -30.13 -13.07 11.10
C GLU A 96 -29.89 -11.64 11.62
N GLU A 97 -29.51 -11.44 12.90
CA GLU A 97 -29.26 -10.08 13.43
C GLU A 97 -27.81 -9.57 13.21
N GLY A 98 -26.83 -10.46 13.02
CA GLY A 98 -25.42 -10.06 12.80
C GLY A 98 -25.05 -9.67 11.37
N GLN A 99 -25.80 -10.11 10.35
CA GLN A 99 -25.51 -9.77 8.95
C GLN A 99 -25.89 -8.33 8.59
N ASP A 100 -26.94 -7.80 9.20
CA ASP A 100 -27.40 -6.43 8.97
C ASP A 100 -26.45 -5.39 9.61
N GLU A 101 -25.82 -5.73 10.75
CA GLU A 101 -24.83 -4.85 11.42
C GLU A 101 -23.49 -4.81 10.67
N ASP A 102 -23.00 -5.96 10.18
CA ASP A 102 -21.76 -6.03 9.39
C ASP A 102 -21.88 -5.32 8.03
N GLN A 103 -23.03 -5.46 7.34
CA GLN A 103 -23.28 -4.72 6.09
C GLN A 103 -23.43 -3.22 6.32
N ALA A 104 -24.08 -2.80 7.40
CA ALA A 104 -24.20 -1.39 7.75
C ALA A 104 -22.83 -0.76 8.06
N GLY A 105 -21.95 -1.50 8.74
CA GLY A 105 -20.56 -1.10 9.01
C GLY A 105 -19.73 -0.94 7.73
N ASP A 106 -19.82 -1.89 6.80
CA ASP A 106 -19.10 -1.85 5.52
C ASP A 106 -19.58 -0.69 4.63
N LEU A 107 -20.90 -0.48 4.54
CA LEU A 107 -21.48 0.64 3.79
C LEU A 107 -21.07 2.01 4.37
N ALA A 108 -21.00 2.12 5.70
CA ALA A 108 -20.56 3.35 6.37
C ALA A 108 -19.07 3.61 6.10
N SER A 109 -18.22 2.58 6.16
CA SER A 109 -16.79 2.67 5.83
C SER A 109 -16.59 3.08 4.38
N ALA A 110 -17.29 2.43 3.45
CA ALA A 110 -17.26 2.75 2.02
C ALA A 110 -17.67 4.21 1.75
N ALA A 111 -18.73 4.70 2.42
CA ALA A 111 -19.16 6.09 2.28
C ALA A 111 -18.12 7.10 2.80
N VAL A 112 -17.38 6.74 3.86
CA VAL A 112 -16.27 7.55 4.37
C VAL A 112 -15.14 7.60 3.35
N THR A 113 -14.69 6.45 2.84
CA THR A 113 -13.63 6.37 1.82
C THR A 113 -13.96 7.18 0.56
N VAL A 114 -15.20 7.07 0.06
CA VAL A 114 -15.66 7.86 -1.10
C VAL A 114 -15.52 9.35 -0.84
N ARG A 115 -15.92 9.81 0.35
CA ARG A 115 -15.83 11.23 0.73
C ARG A 115 -14.37 11.67 0.86
N GLU A 116 -13.52 10.89 1.52
CA GLU A 116 -12.10 11.24 1.73
C GLU A 116 -11.35 11.38 0.40
N VAL A 117 -11.53 10.44 -0.53
CA VAL A 117 -10.93 10.54 -1.88
C VAL A 117 -11.45 11.78 -2.61
N ALA A 118 -12.77 12.01 -2.60
CA ALA A 118 -13.37 13.14 -3.28
C ALA A 118 -12.92 14.50 -2.70
N ASP A 119 -12.82 14.59 -1.37
CA ASP A 119 -12.40 15.80 -0.66
C ASP A 119 -10.92 16.09 -0.92
N ALA A 120 -10.04 15.08 -0.77
CA ALA A 120 -8.60 15.22 -1.03
C ALA A 120 -8.32 15.61 -2.49
N TRP A 121 -8.95 14.92 -3.45
CA TRP A 121 -8.81 15.26 -4.86
C TRP A 121 -9.41 16.63 -5.21
N GLY A 122 -10.53 16.99 -4.59
CA GLY A 122 -11.14 18.31 -4.73
C GLY A 122 -10.22 19.45 -4.27
N ARG A 123 -9.48 19.24 -3.16
CA ARG A 123 -8.46 20.17 -2.66
C ARG A 123 -7.30 20.34 -3.64
N ILE A 124 -6.72 19.22 -4.11
CA ILE A 124 -5.64 19.22 -5.11
C ILE A 124 -6.09 19.98 -6.37
N THR A 125 -7.22 19.58 -6.96
CA THR A 125 -7.70 20.17 -8.21
C THR A 125 -8.14 21.63 -8.06
N GLY A 126 -8.73 21.99 -6.93
CA GLY A 126 -9.06 23.37 -6.59
C GLY A 126 -7.82 24.26 -6.51
N TRP A 127 -6.76 23.77 -5.85
CA TRP A 127 -5.48 24.46 -5.78
C TRP A 127 -4.85 24.62 -7.17
N LEU A 128 -4.79 23.54 -7.96
CA LEU A 128 -4.21 23.55 -9.31
C LEU A 128 -4.93 24.56 -10.21
N LYS A 129 -6.26 24.57 -10.18
CA LYS A 129 -7.06 25.49 -11.00
C LYS A 129 -6.75 26.97 -10.71
N HIS A 130 -6.39 27.30 -9.47
CA HIS A 130 -6.09 28.68 -9.08
C HIS A 130 -4.61 29.04 -9.28
N ASN A 131 -3.71 28.14 -8.91
CA ASN A 131 -2.28 28.44 -8.76
C ASN A 131 -1.40 27.86 -9.87
N ALA A 132 -1.82 26.76 -10.50
CA ALA A 132 -1.10 26.09 -11.58
C ALA A 132 -2.04 25.69 -12.74
N PRO A 133 -2.66 26.66 -13.46
CA PRO A 133 -3.69 26.34 -14.45
C PRO A 133 -3.20 25.45 -15.61
N ALA A 134 -1.91 25.51 -15.94
CA ALA A 134 -1.31 24.64 -16.95
C ALA A 134 -1.34 23.16 -16.50
N SER A 135 -0.98 22.88 -15.25
CA SER A 135 -1.07 21.54 -14.66
C SER A 135 -2.52 21.10 -14.50
N TYR A 136 -3.44 21.99 -14.13
CA TYR A 136 -4.87 21.67 -14.08
C TYR A 136 -5.43 21.27 -15.46
N ALA A 137 -5.02 21.97 -16.53
CA ALA A 137 -5.48 21.68 -17.88
C ALA A 137 -4.96 20.36 -18.45
N ALA A 138 -3.91 19.78 -17.86
CA ALA A 138 -3.36 18.48 -18.24
C ALA A 138 -4.10 17.28 -17.62
N LEU A 139 -4.94 17.54 -16.60
CA LEU A 139 -5.78 16.50 -16.00
C LEU A 139 -6.89 16.10 -16.97
N ARG A 140 -7.07 14.79 -17.15
CA ARG A 140 -8.19 14.28 -17.93
C ARG A 140 -9.49 14.39 -17.12
N ALA A 141 -10.60 14.52 -17.83
CA ALA A 141 -11.91 14.38 -17.21
C ALA A 141 -12.07 13.00 -16.57
N GLY A 142 -12.94 12.90 -15.57
CA GLY A 142 -13.31 11.62 -14.95
C GLY A 142 -13.72 10.56 -15.97
N ALA A 143 -13.36 9.33 -15.69
CA ALA A 143 -13.70 8.18 -16.50
C ALA A 143 -15.20 7.89 -16.46
N ASP A 144 -15.72 7.36 -17.57
CA ASP A 144 -17.07 6.79 -17.60
C ASP A 144 -17.09 5.45 -16.84
N PRO A 145 -18.15 5.13 -16.08
CA PRO A 145 -18.25 3.84 -15.37
C PRO A 145 -18.06 2.63 -16.27
N ALA A 146 -18.48 2.68 -17.54
CA ALA A 146 -18.29 1.58 -18.49
C ALA A 146 -16.82 1.40 -18.88
N ALA A 147 -16.04 2.48 -18.92
CA ALA A 147 -14.60 2.40 -19.18
C ALA A 147 -13.86 1.75 -18.00
N ILE A 148 -14.26 2.07 -16.77
CA ILE A 148 -13.71 1.43 -15.56
C ILE A 148 -14.11 -0.05 -15.51
N ALA A 149 -15.36 -0.38 -15.83
CA ALA A 149 -15.81 -1.77 -15.89
C ALA A 149 -15.07 -2.59 -16.97
N ALA A 150 -14.80 -2.01 -18.14
CA ALA A 150 -14.01 -2.66 -19.18
C ALA A 150 -12.55 -2.86 -18.74
N LEU A 151 -11.99 -1.93 -17.96
CA LEU A 151 -10.68 -2.10 -17.36
C LEU A 151 -10.68 -3.23 -16.33
N GLU A 152 -11.65 -3.27 -15.41
CA GLU A 152 -11.82 -4.36 -14.44
C GLU A 152 -11.89 -5.73 -15.12
N GLU A 153 -12.68 -5.86 -16.19
CA GLU A 153 -12.75 -7.08 -17.00
C GLU A 153 -11.40 -7.41 -17.66
N GLY A 154 -10.70 -6.41 -18.22
CA GLY A 154 -9.42 -6.59 -18.87
C GLY A 154 -8.26 -6.95 -17.93
N LEU A 155 -8.31 -6.48 -16.68
CA LEU A 155 -7.35 -6.82 -15.64
C LEU A 155 -7.69 -8.17 -14.98
N GLY A 156 -8.97 -8.55 -14.95
CA GLY A 156 -9.44 -9.71 -14.19
C GLY A 156 -9.38 -9.50 -12.68
N ILE A 157 -9.36 -8.24 -12.22
CA ILE A 157 -9.27 -7.85 -10.81
C ILE A 157 -10.41 -6.88 -10.51
N ARG A 158 -11.08 -7.07 -9.38
CA ARG A 158 -12.01 -6.06 -8.87
C ARG A 158 -11.25 -4.81 -8.46
N ILE A 159 -11.61 -3.67 -9.02
CA ILE A 159 -10.97 -2.40 -8.71
C ILE A 159 -11.37 -1.96 -7.29
N PRO A 160 -10.40 -1.65 -6.40
CA PRO A 160 -10.70 -1.11 -5.07
C PRO A 160 -11.52 0.19 -5.13
N LEU A 161 -12.38 0.40 -4.14
CA LEU A 161 -13.36 1.49 -4.13
C LEU A 161 -12.70 2.88 -4.25
N GLU A 162 -11.63 3.09 -3.50
CA GLU A 162 -10.87 4.33 -3.48
C GLU A 162 -10.30 4.69 -4.86
N LEU A 163 -9.83 3.69 -5.61
CA LEU A 163 -9.29 3.88 -6.96
C LEU A 163 -10.41 4.09 -7.97
N HIS A 164 -11.53 3.38 -7.82
CA HIS A 164 -12.73 3.59 -8.62
C HIS A 164 -13.24 5.04 -8.51
N VAL A 165 -13.35 5.56 -7.28
CA VAL A 165 -13.78 6.94 -7.02
C VAL A 165 -12.79 7.93 -7.62
N LEU A 166 -11.49 7.73 -7.45
CA LEU A 166 -10.48 8.60 -8.04
C LEU A 166 -10.60 8.64 -9.56
N TRP A 167 -10.76 7.48 -10.22
CA TRP A 167 -10.91 7.42 -11.67
C TRP A 167 -12.19 8.06 -12.20
N MET A 168 -13.29 7.99 -11.42
CA MET A 168 -14.51 8.73 -11.72
C MET A 168 -14.32 10.26 -11.65
N LEU A 169 -13.30 10.76 -10.94
CA LEU A 169 -12.98 12.17 -10.84
C LEU A 169 -11.92 12.61 -11.85
N THR A 170 -10.97 11.74 -12.18
CA THR A 170 -9.91 11.98 -13.15
C THR A 170 -9.47 10.68 -13.84
N SER A 171 -9.47 10.65 -15.17
CA SER A 171 -8.99 9.47 -15.92
C SER A 171 -7.48 9.51 -16.22
N GLY A 172 -6.72 10.26 -15.42
CA GLY A 172 -5.26 10.35 -15.49
C GLY A 172 -4.74 11.78 -15.69
N ASP A 173 -3.42 11.89 -15.74
CA ASP A 173 -2.68 13.14 -15.85
C ASP A 173 -1.69 13.07 -17.02
N GLU A 174 -1.86 13.95 -18.01
CA GLU A 174 -0.95 14.07 -19.17
C GLU A 174 0.29 14.91 -18.87
N GLY A 175 0.32 15.57 -17.71
CA GLY A 175 1.36 16.49 -17.27
C GLY A 175 1.32 17.86 -17.93
N GLY A 176 1.36 18.90 -17.10
CA GLY A 176 1.58 20.26 -17.57
C GLY A 176 3.06 20.45 -17.89
N ASP A 177 3.41 20.72 -19.14
CA ASP A 177 4.81 20.89 -19.59
C ASP A 177 5.73 19.69 -19.26
N GLY A 178 5.16 18.48 -19.16
CA GLY A 178 5.88 17.24 -18.88
C GLY A 178 6.02 16.89 -17.39
N TRP A 179 5.39 17.64 -16.49
CA TRP A 179 5.37 17.37 -15.05
C TRP A 179 3.99 16.92 -14.59
N GLY A 180 3.94 15.78 -13.90
CA GLY A 180 2.72 15.34 -13.25
C GLY A 180 2.39 16.14 -12.00
N CYS A 181 1.12 16.16 -11.61
CA CYS A 181 0.63 17.00 -10.53
C CYS A 181 0.90 16.46 -9.12
N LEU A 182 1.29 15.18 -8.98
CA LEU A 182 1.52 14.53 -7.69
C LEU A 182 2.97 14.70 -7.21
N PRO A 183 3.25 14.59 -5.90
CA PRO A 183 4.58 14.75 -5.31
C PRO A 183 5.68 14.01 -6.08
N GLY A 184 6.81 14.69 -6.31
CA GLY A 184 7.89 14.19 -7.16
C GLY A 184 7.59 14.23 -8.66
N ASN A 185 6.78 15.19 -9.12
CA ASN A 185 6.34 15.34 -10.52
C ASN A 185 5.68 14.06 -11.10
N ARG A 186 5.14 13.23 -10.22
CA ARG A 186 4.49 11.97 -10.56
C ARG A 186 3.14 12.23 -11.20
N ALA A 187 2.72 11.35 -12.08
CA ALA A 187 1.46 11.46 -12.81
C ALA A 187 0.52 10.30 -12.48
N LEU A 188 -0.77 10.60 -12.30
CA LEU A 188 -1.81 9.57 -12.32
C LEU A 188 -1.84 8.92 -13.69
N MET A 189 -1.70 7.59 -13.73
CA MET A 189 -1.72 6.87 -14.99
C MET A 189 -3.12 6.93 -15.60
N THR A 190 -3.17 7.01 -16.93
CA THR A 190 -4.41 6.89 -17.68
C THR A 190 -4.88 5.44 -17.73
N LEU A 191 -6.19 5.19 -17.87
CA LEU A 191 -6.72 3.81 -17.89
C LEU A 191 -6.03 2.93 -18.95
N ASP A 192 -5.73 3.49 -20.13
CA ASP A 192 -5.03 2.78 -21.20
C ASP A 192 -3.58 2.45 -20.80
N ALA A 193 -2.89 3.38 -20.12
CA ALA A 193 -1.54 3.16 -19.64
C ALA A 193 -1.50 2.10 -18.53
N VAL A 194 -2.50 2.09 -17.64
CA VAL A 194 -2.68 1.05 -16.61
C VAL A 194 -2.85 -0.32 -17.26
N ALA A 195 -3.76 -0.44 -18.24
CA ALA A 195 -3.99 -1.70 -18.95
C ALA A 195 -2.75 -2.17 -19.74
N ALA A 196 -2.01 -1.24 -20.35
CA ALA A 196 -0.79 -1.55 -21.08
C ALA A 196 0.32 -2.05 -20.13
N LEU A 197 0.58 -1.32 -19.05
CA LEU A 197 1.61 -1.68 -18.08
C LEU A 197 1.27 -2.96 -17.34
N TYR A 198 0.02 -3.14 -16.92
CA TYR A 198 -0.41 -4.36 -16.24
C TYR A 198 -0.18 -5.59 -17.11
N ARG A 199 -0.57 -5.55 -18.39
CA ARG A 199 -0.30 -6.65 -19.34
C ARG A 199 1.19 -6.92 -19.49
N LEU A 200 2.00 -5.87 -19.67
CA LEU A 200 3.46 -6.00 -19.77
C LEU A 200 4.06 -6.69 -18.53
N GLN A 201 3.58 -6.33 -17.33
CA GLN A 201 4.05 -6.91 -16.08
C GLN A 201 3.58 -8.35 -15.89
N MET A 202 2.35 -8.67 -16.27
CA MET A 202 1.83 -10.04 -16.24
C MET A 202 2.54 -10.95 -17.24
N ASP A 203 2.85 -10.45 -18.44
CA ASP A 203 3.66 -11.17 -19.43
C ASP A 203 5.08 -11.44 -18.88
N SER A 204 5.69 -10.43 -18.24
CA SER A 204 7.00 -10.59 -17.58
C SER A 204 6.96 -11.59 -16.44
N GLN A 205 5.88 -11.61 -15.64
CA GLN A 205 5.68 -12.61 -14.59
C GLN A 205 5.51 -14.02 -15.18
N ALA A 206 4.79 -14.17 -16.29
CA ALA A 206 4.64 -15.47 -16.95
C ALA A 206 5.98 -16.01 -17.48
N ASP A 207 6.83 -15.15 -18.04
CA ASP A 207 8.19 -15.50 -18.46
C ASP A 207 9.09 -15.88 -17.25
N GLU A 208 8.95 -15.17 -16.12
CA GLU A 208 9.66 -15.52 -14.89
C GLU A 208 9.13 -16.84 -14.29
N ASP A 209 7.82 -17.12 -14.37
CA ASP A 209 7.23 -18.38 -13.90
C ASP A 209 7.78 -19.58 -14.68
N LEU A 210 7.98 -19.43 -15.99
CA LEU A 210 8.67 -20.42 -16.81
C LEU A 210 10.13 -20.60 -16.38
N SER A 211 10.82 -19.50 -16.03
CA SER A 211 12.20 -19.54 -15.53
C SER A 211 12.30 -20.13 -14.11
N ASN A 212 11.23 -20.00 -13.33
CA ASN A 212 11.08 -20.50 -11.96
C ASN A 212 10.68 -21.98 -11.91
N SER A 213 10.29 -22.61 -13.02
CA SER A 213 9.73 -23.97 -13.03
C SER A 213 10.68 -25.00 -12.43
N ASP A 214 11.98 -24.81 -12.66
CA ASP A 214 13.05 -25.71 -12.24
C ASP A 214 13.76 -25.23 -10.96
N ARG A 215 13.32 -24.09 -10.40
CA ARG A 215 13.89 -23.51 -9.18
C ARG A 215 13.18 -24.02 -7.93
N PRO A 216 13.91 -24.24 -6.83
CA PRO A 216 13.33 -24.38 -5.50
C PRO A 216 12.41 -23.19 -5.18
N GLU A 217 11.35 -23.42 -4.41
CA GLU A 217 10.35 -22.39 -4.10
C GLU A 217 10.98 -21.14 -3.47
N GLU A 218 12.01 -21.31 -2.66
CA GLU A 218 12.72 -20.23 -1.97
C GLU A 218 13.57 -19.36 -2.92
N GLU A 219 13.87 -19.85 -4.13
CA GLU A 219 14.63 -19.15 -5.16
C GLU A 219 13.73 -18.56 -6.26
N ARG A 220 12.40 -18.73 -6.15
CA ARG A 220 11.46 -18.19 -7.11
C ARG A 220 11.32 -16.68 -6.94
N ILE A 221 11.38 -15.98 -8.06
CA ILE A 221 11.25 -14.53 -8.09
C ILE A 221 9.82 -14.19 -8.50
N THR A 222 9.15 -13.34 -7.71
CA THR A 222 7.90 -12.69 -8.11
C THR A 222 8.21 -11.27 -8.55
N VAL A 223 8.08 -11.00 -9.84
CA VAL A 223 8.25 -9.68 -10.46
C VAL A 223 6.95 -8.87 -10.34
N TRP A 224 5.80 -9.53 -10.51
CA TRP A 224 4.49 -8.90 -10.41
C TRP A 224 3.46 -9.85 -9.78
N LYS A 225 2.55 -9.32 -8.98
CA LYS A 225 1.40 -10.06 -8.46
C LYS A 225 0.15 -9.64 -9.23
N ALA A 226 -0.72 -10.60 -9.51
CA ALA A 226 -1.97 -10.34 -10.20
C ALA A 226 -2.84 -9.28 -9.50
N SER A 227 -2.76 -9.13 -8.17
CA SER A 227 -3.51 -8.14 -7.39
C SER A 227 -2.99 -6.69 -7.52
N ARG A 228 -1.80 -6.47 -8.08
CA ARG A 228 -1.17 -5.15 -8.16
C ARG A 228 -1.66 -4.40 -9.38
N ILE A 229 -2.33 -3.28 -9.15
CA ILE A 229 -2.84 -2.36 -10.17
C ILE A 229 -1.88 -1.17 -10.24
N PRO A 230 -1.17 -0.90 -11.36
CA PRO A 230 -0.34 0.30 -11.44
C PRO A 230 -1.24 1.54 -11.48
N VAL A 231 -0.89 2.59 -10.70
CA VAL A 231 -1.75 3.77 -10.52
C VAL A 231 -1.03 5.10 -10.73
N VAL A 232 0.25 5.17 -10.36
CA VAL A 232 1.05 6.38 -10.48
C VAL A 232 2.34 6.05 -11.21
N ALA A 233 2.73 6.87 -12.17
CA ALA A 233 4.02 6.78 -12.87
C ALA A 233 4.98 7.86 -12.36
N LEU A 234 6.29 7.65 -12.54
CA LEU A 234 7.33 8.65 -12.18
C LEU A 234 7.12 10.00 -12.89
N GLY A 235 6.51 9.96 -14.07
CA GLY A 235 6.03 11.14 -14.78
C GLY A 235 4.98 10.73 -15.83
N PRO A 236 4.41 11.71 -16.54
CA PRO A 236 3.41 11.45 -17.57
C PRO A 236 3.97 10.53 -18.67
N GLY A 237 3.28 9.41 -18.92
CA GLY A 237 3.70 8.42 -19.91
C GLY A 237 4.94 7.59 -19.54
N ASP A 238 5.46 7.70 -18.32
CA ASP A 238 6.54 6.84 -17.84
C ASP A 238 6.02 5.43 -17.50
N ASP A 239 6.73 4.40 -17.95
CA ASP A 239 6.43 2.98 -17.72
C ASP A 239 7.56 2.26 -16.98
N THR A 240 8.52 3.02 -16.44
CA THR A 240 9.77 2.48 -15.89
C THR A 240 9.75 2.35 -14.38
N SER A 241 9.02 3.23 -13.69
CA SER A 241 8.80 3.14 -12.24
C SER A 241 7.57 3.92 -11.78
N GLY A 242 7.04 3.56 -10.62
CA GLY A 242 5.84 4.20 -10.12
C GLY A 242 5.30 3.58 -8.83
N LEU A 243 4.01 3.83 -8.59
CA LEU A 243 3.24 3.21 -7.52
C LEU A 243 2.17 2.28 -8.09
N TYR A 244 1.94 1.17 -7.41
CA TYR A 244 0.79 0.29 -7.61
C TYR A 244 -0.11 0.38 -6.38
N LEU A 245 -1.40 0.08 -6.54
CA LEU A 245 -2.31 -0.26 -5.47
C LEU A 245 -2.49 -1.78 -5.46
N ASP A 246 -2.25 -2.42 -4.33
CA ASP A 246 -2.47 -3.86 -4.17
C ASP A 246 -3.92 -4.10 -3.75
N ALA A 247 -4.73 -4.67 -4.64
CA ALA A 247 -6.15 -4.92 -4.41
C ALA A 247 -6.42 -5.92 -3.28
N GLU A 248 -5.43 -6.73 -2.88
CA GLU A 248 -5.56 -7.64 -1.74
C GLU A 248 -5.37 -6.93 -0.40
N SER A 249 -4.45 -5.98 -0.33
CA SER A 249 -4.06 -5.34 0.94
C SER A 249 -4.60 -3.92 1.11
N GLY A 250 -5.02 -3.26 0.02
CA GLY A 250 -5.46 -1.86 0.02
C GLY A 250 -4.32 -0.84 0.13
N TYR A 251 -3.06 -1.30 0.15
CA TYR A 251 -1.90 -0.42 0.30
C TYR A 251 -1.25 -0.11 -1.04
N LEU A 252 -0.68 1.09 -1.12
CA LEU A 252 0.21 1.43 -2.20
C LEU A 252 1.55 0.71 -2.04
N GLY A 253 2.21 0.40 -3.14
CA GLY A 253 3.57 -0.10 -3.15
C GLY A 253 4.34 0.46 -4.34
N ARG A 254 5.66 0.24 -4.36
CA ARG A 254 6.53 0.72 -5.44
C ARG A 254 6.77 -0.36 -6.46
N TRP A 255 6.80 0.03 -7.72
CA TRP A 255 7.32 -0.81 -8.80
C TRP A 255 8.41 -0.09 -9.57
N SER A 256 9.36 -0.86 -10.09
CA SER A 256 10.37 -0.39 -11.03
C SER A 256 10.76 -1.52 -11.98
N ARG A 257 11.24 -1.16 -13.17
CA ARG A 257 11.80 -2.10 -14.17
C ARG A 257 12.96 -2.96 -13.66
N TYR A 258 13.54 -2.59 -12.52
CA TYR A 258 14.68 -3.29 -11.92
C TYR A 258 14.26 -4.27 -10.82
N ASN A 259 12.94 -4.42 -10.59
CA ASN A 259 12.38 -5.26 -9.53
C ASN A 259 13.09 -5.04 -8.18
N GLU A 260 13.29 -3.75 -7.85
CA GLU A 260 13.84 -3.37 -6.55
C GLU A 260 12.89 -3.84 -5.45
N ASP A 261 13.45 -4.22 -4.30
CA ASP A 261 12.64 -4.62 -3.15
C ASP A 261 11.54 -3.60 -2.93
N PRO A 262 10.26 -4.02 -2.86
CA PRO A 262 9.18 -3.11 -2.58
C PRO A 262 9.46 -2.51 -1.20
N ALA A 263 10.00 -1.29 -1.16
CA ALA A 263 10.03 -0.52 0.05
C ALA A 263 8.59 -0.52 0.58
N GLU A 264 8.41 -0.96 1.84
CA GLU A 264 7.10 -1.10 2.48
C GLU A 264 6.30 0.17 2.21
N GLY A 265 5.28 0.06 1.34
CA GLY A 265 4.32 1.13 1.15
C GLY A 265 3.28 0.98 2.23
N LEU A 266 3.37 1.83 3.25
CA LEU A 266 2.49 1.83 4.41
C LEU A 266 1.26 2.74 4.21
N ASP A 267 1.18 3.42 3.07
CA ASP A 267 0.13 4.41 2.81
C ASP A 267 -1.00 3.85 1.96
N THR A 268 -2.22 4.20 2.32
CA THR A 268 -3.39 3.99 1.47
C THR A 268 -3.44 5.05 0.37
N LEU A 269 -4.23 4.83 -0.68
CA LEU A 269 -4.46 5.86 -1.70
C LEU A 269 -5.02 7.15 -1.10
N VAL A 270 -5.89 7.04 -0.09
CA VAL A 270 -6.47 8.18 0.63
C VAL A 270 -5.37 8.99 1.29
N THR A 271 -4.55 8.35 2.13
CA THR A 271 -3.44 9.02 2.84
C THR A 271 -2.50 9.72 1.87
N TYR A 272 -2.15 9.06 0.76
CA TYR A 272 -1.28 9.65 -0.26
C TYR A 272 -1.88 10.91 -0.90
N LEU A 273 -3.18 10.92 -1.19
CA LEU A 273 -3.87 12.09 -1.75
C LEU A 273 -4.02 13.22 -0.71
N GLU A 274 -4.31 12.89 0.54
CA GLU A 274 -4.41 13.87 1.63
C GLU A 274 -3.07 14.56 1.88
N GLU A 275 -1.98 13.80 1.95
CA GLU A 275 -0.64 14.36 2.10
C GLU A 275 -0.27 15.26 0.91
N ALA A 276 -0.61 14.85 -0.32
CA ALA A 276 -0.40 15.68 -1.50
C ALA A 276 -1.21 17.00 -1.42
N ALA A 277 -2.47 16.94 -0.96
CA ALA A 277 -3.30 18.13 -0.75
C ALA A 277 -2.69 19.06 0.31
N ASP A 278 -2.24 18.51 1.44
CA ASP A 278 -1.63 19.25 2.53
C ASP A 278 -0.31 19.91 2.12
N MET A 279 0.52 19.23 1.32
CA MET A 279 1.73 19.80 0.73
C MET A 279 1.44 21.02 -0.15
N LEU A 280 0.33 21.01 -0.91
CA LEU A 280 -0.07 22.12 -1.78
C LEU A 280 -0.65 23.31 -0.99
N GLU A 281 -1.52 23.03 -0.02
CA GLU A 281 -2.23 24.06 0.73
C GLU A 281 -1.37 24.69 1.84
N ALA A 282 -0.53 23.90 2.49
CA ALA A 282 0.29 24.33 3.63
C ALA A 282 1.75 23.85 3.50
N PRO A 283 2.48 24.24 2.44
CA PRO A 283 3.84 23.75 2.15
C PRO A 283 4.87 24.01 3.25
N ALA A 284 4.63 25.01 4.12
CA ALA A 284 5.50 25.31 5.25
C ALA A 284 5.33 24.34 6.44
N LEU A 285 4.20 23.64 6.52
CA LEU A 285 3.86 22.69 7.58
C LEU A 285 4.03 21.24 7.13
N ALA A 286 3.99 20.98 5.82
CA ALA A 286 4.19 19.65 5.28
C ALA A 286 5.64 19.17 5.46
N THR A 287 5.80 17.91 5.84
CA THR A 287 7.10 17.24 6.02
C THR A 287 7.66 16.67 4.71
N GLY A 288 6.84 16.62 3.67
CA GLY A 288 7.17 16.00 2.38
C GLY A 288 7.80 16.93 1.36
N ASP A 289 7.53 16.64 0.08
CA ASP A 289 8.07 17.39 -1.04
C ASP A 289 7.51 18.82 -1.08
N LYS A 290 8.24 19.74 -1.69
CA LYS A 290 7.87 21.16 -1.72
C LYS A 290 7.33 21.55 -3.08
N PRO A 291 6.10 22.08 -3.15
CA PRO A 291 5.58 22.59 -4.41
C PRO A 291 6.26 23.91 -4.77
N GLY A 292 6.37 24.14 -6.07
CA GLY A 292 6.71 25.42 -6.64
C GLY A 292 6.20 25.52 -8.06
N LEU A 293 6.48 26.64 -8.71
CA LEU A 293 5.99 26.94 -10.04
C LEU A 293 7.15 27.20 -11.01
N ILE A 294 7.03 26.67 -12.23
CA ILE A 294 7.82 27.06 -13.39
C ILE A 294 6.82 27.49 -14.46
N ASP A 295 6.86 28.77 -14.86
CA ASP A 295 5.98 29.36 -15.87
C ASP A 295 4.48 29.09 -15.67
N GLY A 296 4.05 28.94 -14.41
CA GLY A 296 2.65 28.68 -14.05
C GLY A 296 2.24 27.20 -14.08
N ALA A 297 3.18 26.27 -14.30
CA ALA A 297 3.01 24.84 -14.07
C ALA A 297 3.56 24.46 -12.69
N LEU A 298 2.87 23.54 -12.00
CA LEU A 298 3.33 22.94 -10.76
C LEU A 298 4.56 22.08 -11.03
N VAL A 299 5.60 22.30 -10.23
CA VAL A 299 6.83 21.51 -10.24
C VAL A 299 7.26 21.28 -8.80
N TRP A 300 7.47 20.02 -8.45
CA TRP A 300 7.91 19.59 -7.13
C TRP A 300 9.42 19.62 -7.00
N LEU A 301 9.91 20.10 -5.84
CA LEU A 301 11.33 20.39 -5.60
C LEU A 301 12.22 19.16 -5.81
N SER A 302 11.80 17.97 -5.34
CA SER A 302 12.60 16.75 -5.44
C SER A 302 12.95 16.36 -6.88
N SER A 303 12.18 16.84 -7.86
CA SER A 303 12.32 16.55 -9.27
C SER A 303 12.89 17.72 -10.09
N THR A 304 13.32 18.77 -9.40
CA THR A 304 14.04 19.88 -10.05
C THR A 304 15.48 19.45 -10.36
N THR A 305 15.94 19.79 -11.56
CA THR A 305 17.34 19.64 -11.95
C THR A 305 18.07 20.97 -11.77
N PRO A 306 19.41 21.01 -11.68
CA PRO A 306 20.15 22.27 -11.57
C PRO A 306 19.85 23.28 -12.69
N ALA A 307 19.43 22.79 -13.87
CA ALA A 307 19.01 23.64 -14.99
C ALA A 307 17.66 24.32 -14.77
N LEU A 308 16.79 23.74 -13.94
CA LEU A 308 15.45 24.22 -13.61
C LEU A 308 15.42 25.03 -12.30
N GLU A 309 16.37 24.84 -11.38
CA GLU A 309 16.43 25.54 -10.09
C GLU A 309 16.35 27.07 -10.22
N GLY A 310 16.96 27.65 -11.26
CA GLY A 310 16.94 29.11 -11.48
C GLY A 310 15.59 29.67 -11.93
N ARG A 311 14.68 28.82 -12.42
CA ARG A 311 13.31 29.18 -12.86
C ARG A 311 12.27 28.79 -11.84
N TRP A 312 12.54 27.77 -11.03
CA TRP A 312 11.65 27.26 -10.02
C TRP A 312 11.41 28.29 -8.92
N ARG A 313 10.14 28.62 -8.70
CA ARG A 313 9.72 29.55 -7.64
C ARG A 313 9.00 28.76 -6.56
N PRO A 314 9.49 28.74 -5.31
CA PRO A 314 8.81 28.02 -4.24
C PRO A 314 7.41 28.60 -4.02
N TRP A 315 6.44 27.72 -3.80
CA TRP A 315 5.14 28.11 -3.30
C TRP A 315 5.16 28.10 -1.77
N THR A 316 4.71 29.19 -1.14
CA THR A 316 4.78 29.35 0.32
C THR A 316 3.42 29.53 1.00
N GLY A 317 2.32 29.48 0.23
CA GLY A 317 0.98 29.86 0.67
C GLY A 317 0.66 31.32 0.40
#